data_AF-A0A6N6WJA9-F1
#
_entry.id   AF-A0A6N6WJA9-F1
#
_cell.length_a   1.000
_cell.length_b   1.000
_cell.length_c   1.000
_cell.angle_alpha   90.00
_cell.angle_beta   90.00
_cell.angle_gamma   90.00
#
_symmetry.space_group_name_H-M   'P 1'
#
loop_
_entity.id
_entity.type
_entity.pdbx_description
1 polymer ?
#
loop_
_entity_poly.entity_id
_entity_poly.type
_entity_poly.pdbx_seq_one_letter_code
_entity_poly.pdbx_strand_id
1 'polypeptide(L)' 'MKTNASRCLLPATDIVVLFRHEPKQSAYVPWPELIKECEHLMKPTEHLPVRYEVKAFPEEVLFQAWCTRFDKV' A
#
# COMPACT_ATOMS: atom_id res chain seq x y z
N MET A 1 1.26 16.85 12.68
CA MET A 1 0.05 16.19 12.15
C MET A 1 0.21 14.70 12.44
N LYS A 2 -0.61 14.11 13.32
CA LYS A 2 -0.47 12.70 13.72
C LYS A 2 -1.09 11.83 12.63
N THR A 3 -0.28 11.24 11.76
CA THR A 3 -0.72 10.13 10.91
C THR A 3 -0.99 8.95 11.82
N ASN A 4 -2.28 8.62 12.03
CA ASN A 4 -2.67 7.37 12.66
C ASN A 4 -2.09 6.25 11.81
N ALA A 5 -0.99 5.64 12.28
CA ALA A 5 -0.39 4.48 11.64
C ALA A 5 -1.46 3.38 11.61
N SER A 6 -2.13 3.23 10.47
CA SER A 6 -3.09 2.16 10.24
C SER A 6 -2.29 0.87 10.16
N ARG A 7 -2.06 0.22 11.30
CA ARG A 7 -1.50 -1.13 11.32
C ARG A 7 -2.49 -2.04 10.61
N CYS A 8 -2.17 -2.39 9.38
CA CYS A 8 -2.95 -3.29 8.55
C CYS A 8 -2.11 -4.52 8.24
N LEU A 9 -2.77 -5.67 8.08
CA LEU A 9 -2.14 -6.89 7.59
C LEU A 9 -2.60 -7.11 6.15
N LEU A 10 -1.68 -6.98 5.20
CA LEU A 10 -1.94 -7.29 3.79
C LEU A 10 -1.52 -8.73 3.47
N PRO A 11 -2.37 -9.54 2.83
CA PRO A 11 -1.90 -10.78 2.21
C PRO A 11 -1.10 -10.46 0.95
N ALA A 12 -0.23 -11.38 0.52
CA ALA A 12 0.22 -11.37 -0.87
C ALA A 12 -1.01 -11.58 -1.79
N THR A 13 -1.16 -10.72 -2.79
CA THR A 13 -2.34 -10.63 -3.67
C THR A 13 -1.90 -10.20 -5.06
N ASP A 14 -2.81 -10.11 -6.03
CA ASP A 14 -2.49 -9.57 -7.36
C ASP A 14 -2.50 -8.03 -7.34
N ILE A 15 -3.49 -7.43 -6.68
CA ILE A 15 -3.71 -5.97 -6.62
C ILE A 15 -4.04 -5.53 -5.20
N VAL A 16 -3.50 -4.38 -4.81
CA VAL A 16 -3.86 -3.64 -3.59
C VAL A 16 -4.45 -2.29 -3.98
N VAL A 17 -5.61 -1.97 -3.41
CA VAL A 17 -6.24 -0.66 -3.60
C VAL A 17 -5.91 0.24 -2.43
N LEU A 18 -5.06 1.23 -2.68
CA LEU A 18 -4.75 2.29 -1.72
C LEU A 18 -5.78 3.40 -1.89
N PHE A 19 -6.54 3.69 -0.85
CA PHE A 19 -7.57 4.74 -0.87
C PHE A 19 -7.23 5.87 0.09
N ARG A 20 -7.42 7.11 -0.37
CA ARG A 20 -7.37 8.29 0.47
C ARG A 20 -8.73 8.97 0.50
N HIS A 21 -9.27 9.10 1.71
CA HIS A 21 -10.61 9.67 1.94
C HIS A 21 -10.75 11.11 1.43
N GLU A 22 -9.74 11.95 1.64
CA GLU A 22 -9.65 13.30 1.08
C GLU A 22 -8.30 13.40 0.36
N PRO A 23 -8.26 13.54 -0.98
CA PRO A 23 -9.30 14.08 -1.86
C PRO A 23 -10.18 13.02 -2.59
N LYS A 24 -10.45 11.85 -1.99
CA LYS A 24 -11.17 10.72 -2.62
C LYS A 24 -10.44 10.11 -3.82
N GLN A 25 -9.16 9.83 -3.64
CA GLN A 25 -8.31 9.21 -4.67
C GLN A 25 -8.03 7.75 -4.33
N SER A 26 -7.84 6.96 -5.39
CA SER A 26 -7.47 5.54 -5.28
C SER A 26 -6.38 5.19 -6.29
N ALA A 27 -5.46 4.32 -5.90
CA ALA A 27 -4.49 3.69 -6.80
C ALA A 27 -4.64 2.16 -6.74
N TYR A 28 -4.70 1.50 -7.90
CA TYR A 28 -4.88 0.05 -8.05
C TYR A 28 -3.52 -0.60 -8.32
N VAL A 29 -2.71 -0.73 -7.28
CA VAL A 29 -1.29 -1.06 -7.42
C VAL A 29 -1.08 -2.57 -7.51
N PRO A 30 -0.42 -3.09 -8.56
CA PRO A 30 0.01 -4.48 -8.61
C PRO A 30 0.96 -4.81 -7.46
N TRP A 31 0.81 -5.98 -6.86
CA TRP A 31 1.62 -6.38 -5.71
C TRP A 31 3.15 -6.30 -5.92
N PRO A 32 3.70 -6.72 -7.07
CA PRO A 32 5.15 -6.59 -7.32
C PRO A 32 5.65 -5.13 -7.26
N GLU A 33 4.85 -4.18 -7.74
CA GLU A 33 5.18 -2.75 -7.73
C GLU A 33 5.06 -2.17 -6.32
N LEU A 34 4.05 -2.61 -5.55
CA LEU A 34 3.89 -2.23 -4.16
C LEU A 34 5.08 -2.70 -3.32
N ILE A 35 5.50 -3.96 -3.44
CA ILE A 35 6.64 -4.49 -2.69
C ILE A 35 7.93 -3.77 -3.07
N LYS A 36 8.18 -3.59 -4.37
CA LYS A 36 9.39 -2.91 -4.86
C LYS A 36 9.58 -1.53 -4.21
N GLU A 37 8.51 -0.74 -4.13
CA GLU A 37 8.61 0.65 -3.65
C GLU A 37 8.33 0.80 -2.14
N CYS A 38 7.60 -0.14 -1.52
CA CYS A 38 7.12 -0.03 -0.13
C CYS A 38 7.54 -1.16 0.81
N GLU A 39 8.46 -2.07 0.43
CA GLU A 39 8.94 -3.12 1.33
C GLU A 39 9.46 -2.58 2.67
N HIS A 40 10.08 -1.40 2.66
CA HIS A 40 10.61 -0.74 3.85
C HIS A 40 9.51 -0.27 4.83
N LEU A 41 8.26 -0.14 4.36
CA LEU A 41 7.08 0.17 5.17
C LEU A 41 6.38 -1.08 5.70
N MET A 42 6.86 -2.27 5.33
CA MET A 42 6.20 -3.53 5.61
C MET A 42 7.10 -4.48 6.39
N LYS A 43 6.49 -5.40 7.15
CA LYS A 43 7.19 -6.51 7.78
C LYS A 43 6.40 -7.80 7.55
N PRO A 44 7.02 -8.87 7.02
CA PRO A 44 6.35 -10.16 6.92
C PRO A 44 6.09 -10.76 8.31
N THR A 45 4.95 -11.43 8.47
CA THR A 45 4.62 -12.23 9.66
C THR A 45 5.41 -13.54 9.64
N GLU A 46 5.72 -14.08 10.83
CA GLU A 46 6.47 -15.33 10.99
C GLU A 46 5.65 -16.59 10.62
N HIS A 47 4.32 -16.48 10.62
CA HIS A 47 3.42 -17.59 10.35
C HIS A 47 2.95 -17.60 8.89
N LEU A 48 2.63 -18.82 8.42
CA LEU A 48 2.02 -19.05 7.10
C LEU A 48 0.48 -19.08 7.19
N PRO A 49 -0.23 -18.58 6.17
CA PRO A 49 0.30 -17.86 5.00
C PRO A 49 0.88 -16.49 5.39
N VAL A 50 1.99 -16.10 4.75
CA VAL A 50 2.66 -14.83 5.05
C VAL A 50 1.71 -13.66 4.82
N ARG A 51 1.61 -12.78 5.82
CA ARG A 51 0.99 -11.47 5.72
C ARG A 51 2.04 -10.40 5.98
N TYR A 52 1.73 -9.18 5.56
CA TYR A 52 2.62 -8.04 5.67
C TYR A 52 2.00 -7.01 6.60
N GLU A 53 2.62 -6.80 7.76
CA GLU A 53 2.29 -5.72 8.67
C GLU A 53 2.75 -4.40 8.07
N VAL A 54 1.80 -3.55 7.70
CA VAL A 54 2.03 -2.23 7.13
C VAL A 54 2.14 -1.20 8.24
N LYS A 55 3.24 -0.46 8.26
CA LYS A 55 3.56 0.53 9.29
C LYS A 55 3.07 1.93 8.94
N ALA A 56 3.01 2.26 7.65
CA ALA A 56 2.62 3.57 7.17
C ALA A 56 2.00 3.49 5.77
N PHE A 57 1.25 4.53 5.43
CA PHE A 57 0.82 4.79 4.06
C PHE A 57 2.01 5.30 3.24
N PRO A 58 2.11 5.01 1.92
CA PRO A 58 3.16 5.57 1.07
C PRO A 58 3.18 7.09 1.09
N GLU A 59 4.34 7.66 0.80
CA GLU A 59 4.50 9.10 0.67
C GLU A 59 3.61 9.69 -0.42
N GLU A 60 3.28 10.98 -0.28
CA GLU A 60 2.37 11.69 -1.19
C GLU A 60 2.78 11.56 -2.66
N VAL A 61 4.04 11.82 -2.94
CA VAL A 61 4.57 11.87 -4.31
C VAL A 61 4.43 10.51 -4.98
N LEU A 62 4.73 9.44 -4.26
CA LEU A 62 4.57 8.08 -4.75
C LEU A 62 3.10 7.73 -4.98
N PHE A 63 2.23 8.08 -4.03
CA PHE A 63 0.79 7.85 -4.16
C PHE A 63 0.20 8.57 -5.39
N GLN A 64 0.54 9.84 -5.63
CA GLN A 64 0.07 10.57 -6.82
C GLN A 64 0.61 9.98 -8.13
N ALA A 65 1.87 9.54 -8.14
CA ALA A 65 2.43 8.86 -9.30
C ALA A 65 1.66 7.56 -9.60
N TRP A 66 1.29 6.80 -8.57
CA TRP A 66 0.47 5.59 -8.73
C TRP A 66 -0.97 5.85 -9.14
N CYS A 67 -1.63 6.90 -8.62
CA CYS A 67 -2.95 7.30 -9.10
C CYS A 67 -2.96 7.59 -10.62
N THR A 68 -1.84 8.04 -11.17
CA THR A 68 -1.69 8.30 -12.62
C THR A 68 -1.30 7.04 -13.39
N ARG A 69 -0.34 6.27 -12.87
CA ARG A 69 0.23 5.09 -13.56
C ARG A 69 -0.68 3.87 -13.50
N PHE A 70 -1.43 3.73 -12.41
CA PHE A 70 -2.29 2.59 -12.10
C PHE A 70 -3.71 3.07 -11.79
N ASP A 71 -4.29 3.83 -12.73
CA ASP A 71 -5.75 4.04 -12.75
C ASP A 71 -6.45 2.69 -12.96
N LYS A 72 -7.76 2.62 -12.66
CA LYS A 72 -8.57 1.40 -12.72
C LYS A 72 -8.17 0.53 -13.91
N VAL A 73 -7.54 -0.62 -13.61
CA VAL A 73 -7.31 -1.69 -14.58
C VAL A 73 -8.65 -2.07 -15.21
#